data_AF-A0A946VDH1-F1
#
_entry.id   AF-A0A946VDH1-F1
#
_cell.length_a   1.000
_cell.length_b   1.000
_cell.length_c   1.000
_cell.angle_alpha   90.00
_cell.angle_beta   90.00
_cell.angle_gamma   90.00
#
_symmetry.space_group_name_H-M   'P 1'
#
loop_
_entity.id
_entity.type
_entity.pdbx_description
1 polymer ?
#
loop_
_entity_poly.entity_id
_entity_poly.type
_entity_poly.pdbx_seq_one_letter_code
_entity_poly.pdbx_strand_id
1 'polypeptide(L)'
;MSLGDRIKESTTTTGTGTYSLDGTVSTFQTFVTGIEAGGVLSPQVYTDVPYTCIQSDAAGNNIDIEIGRGTLTAGTGSAKDTLTRDSITFSSNGNSSVDWAAGTKTIVCAPQALDVGQSAHFELTKSSDQTSLGASTWYKVTWDGTASSARCTVDLTNNEVDITESGDYIISMGIGTDAGSGNLVQLALWT
;
A
#
# COMPACT_ATOMS: atom_id res chain seq x y z
N MET A 1 2.23 -3.33 0.78
CA MET A 1 1.17 -3.69 1.74
C MET A 1 -0.12 -3.12 1.20
N SER A 2 -1.20 -3.90 1.13
CA SER A 2 -2.54 -3.36 0.89
C SER A 2 -3.38 -3.58 2.13
N LEU A 3 -4.30 -2.65 2.39
CA LEU A 3 -5.15 -2.64 3.58
C LEU A 3 -6.59 -2.97 3.16
N GLY A 4 -7.15 -4.02 3.73
CA GLY A 4 -8.55 -4.37 3.56
C GLY A 4 -9.49 -3.43 4.30
N ASP A 5 -10.77 -3.48 3.93
CA ASP A 5 -11.81 -2.67 4.57
C ASP A 5 -12.15 -3.17 5.97
N ARG A 6 -12.62 -2.24 6.82
CA ARG A 6 -13.24 -2.57 8.12
C ARG A 6 -12.35 -3.40 9.03
N ILE A 7 -11.11 -2.97 9.22
CA ILE A 7 -10.19 -3.58 10.19
C ILE A 7 -10.37 -2.90 11.54
N LYS A 8 -10.88 -3.65 12.52
CA LYS A 8 -11.11 -3.17 13.88
C LYS A 8 -11.07 -4.32 14.87
N GLU A 9 -10.30 -4.12 15.91
CA GLU A 9 -10.17 -5.05 17.03
C GLU A 9 -10.29 -4.30 18.36
N SER A 10 -10.30 -5.08 19.44
CA SER A 10 -10.20 -4.57 20.80
C SER A 10 -8.81 -4.84 21.36
N THR A 11 -8.41 -4.04 22.36
CA THR A 11 -7.21 -4.31 23.17
C THR A 11 -7.48 -3.88 24.61
N THR A 12 -6.95 -4.65 25.57
CA THR A 12 -6.89 -4.28 26.99
C THR A 12 -5.47 -3.95 27.44
N THR A 13 -4.54 -3.68 26.51
CA THR A 13 -3.18 -3.26 26.87
C THR A 13 -3.20 -2.02 27.77
N THR A 14 -2.46 -2.12 28.87
CA THR A 14 -2.16 -0.99 29.78
C THR A 14 -0.72 -0.54 29.60
N GLY A 15 -0.40 0.68 29.99
CA GLY A 15 0.96 1.18 29.88
C GLY A 15 1.31 1.69 28.47
N THR A 16 2.60 1.89 28.26
CA THR A 16 3.18 2.38 26.99
C THR A 16 3.65 1.26 26.05
N GLY A 17 3.47 0.00 26.44
CA GLY A 17 3.97 -1.16 25.72
C GLY A 17 3.18 -1.53 24.46
N THR A 18 3.61 -2.63 23.84
CA THR A 18 2.99 -3.26 22.66
C THR A 18 1.52 -3.57 22.88
N TYR A 19 0.70 -3.31 21.85
CA TYR A 19 -0.70 -3.72 21.86
C TYR A 19 -0.82 -5.24 21.73
N SER A 20 -1.59 -5.86 22.62
CA SER A 20 -2.09 -7.21 22.43
C SER A 20 -3.51 -7.12 21.89
N LEU A 21 -3.76 -7.72 20.73
CA LEU A 21 -5.05 -7.63 20.06
C LEU A 21 -5.96 -8.75 20.57
N ASP A 22 -7.13 -8.35 21.08
CA ASP A 22 -8.07 -9.25 21.74
C ASP A 22 -9.06 -9.91 20.78
N GLY A 23 -8.95 -9.61 19.49
CA GLY A 23 -9.83 -10.12 18.45
C GLY A 23 -10.80 -9.06 17.92
N THR A 24 -11.58 -9.49 16.92
CA THR A 24 -12.42 -8.61 16.13
C THR A 24 -13.63 -8.05 16.88
N VAL A 25 -14.00 -6.83 16.53
CA VAL A 25 -15.30 -6.24 16.89
C VAL A 25 -16.36 -6.74 15.90
N SER A 26 -17.59 -6.99 16.37
CA SER A 26 -18.66 -7.53 15.52
C SER A 26 -18.79 -6.79 14.20
N THR A 27 -18.85 -7.54 13.10
CA THR A 27 -18.90 -7.07 11.69
C THR A 27 -17.61 -6.46 11.12
N PHE A 28 -16.48 -6.51 11.84
CA PHE A 28 -15.16 -6.10 11.35
C PHE A 28 -14.24 -7.31 11.09
N GLN A 29 -13.05 -7.04 10.56
CA GLN A 29 -11.96 -8.00 10.34
C GLN A 29 -10.85 -7.79 11.37
N THR A 30 -10.04 -8.82 11.62
CA THR A 30 -8.80 -8.68 12.40
C THR A 30 -7.75 -7.94 11.59
N PHE A 31 -6.73 -7.41 12.25
CA PHE A 31 -5.58 -6.80 11.60
C PHE A 31 -4.87 -7.79 10.66
N VAL A 32 -4.65 -9.02 11.12
CA VAL A 32 -4.00 -10.05 10.30
C VAL A 32 -4.80 -10.33 9.02
N THR A 33 -6.07 -10.71 9.13
CA THR A 33 -6.89 -11.05 7.94
C THR A 33 -7.06 -9.84 7.01
N GLY A 34 -7.25 -8.65 7.59
CA GLY A 34 -7.45 -7.43 6.81
C GLY A 34 -6.21 -6.98 6.04
N ILE A 35 -5.02 -7.18 6.58
CA ILE A 35 -3.76 -6.84 5.89
C ILE A 35 -3.36 -7.96 4.90
N GLU A 36 -3.70 -9.22 5.21
CA GLU A 36 -3.49 -10.36 4.32
C GLU A 36 -4.24 -10.26 2.99
N ALA A 37 -5.45 -9.68 3.02
CA ALA A 37 -6.22 -9.41 1.81
C ALA A 37 -5.47 -8.52 0.79
N GLY A 38 -4.39 -7.85 1.22
CA GLY A 38 -3.53 -7.02 0.40
C GLY A 38 -2.29 -7.70 -0.21
N GLY A 39 -2.13 -9.02 -0.04
CA GLY A 39 -1.02 -9.81 -0.58
C GLY A 39 0.13 -10.04 0.44
N VAL A 40 0.51 -11.30 0.64
CA VAL A 40 1.51 -11.73 1.65
C VAL A 40 2.57 -12.63 1.04
N LEU A 41 3.82 -12.49 1.53
CA LEU A 41 4.77 -13.59 1.64
C LEU A 41 5.19 -13.70 3.12
N SER A 42 5.08 -14.90 3.69
CA SER A 42 5.54 -15.25 5.05
C SER A 42 7.02 -14.87 5.29
N PRO A 43 7.44 -14.54 6.52
CA PRO A 43 6.74 -14.67 7.81
C PRO A 43 5.72 -13.54 8.12
N GLN A 44 4.68 -13.84 8.92
CA GLN A 44 3.56 -12.92 9.25
C GLN A 44 3.96 -11.78 10.20
N VAL A 45 4.90 -10.98 9.74
CA VAL A 45 5.28 -9.71 10.34
C VAL A 45 4.99 -8.65 9.31
N TYR A 46 4.05 -7.78 9.62
CA TYR A 46 3.65 -6.66 8.76
C TYR A 46 4.22 -5.40 9.38
N THR A 47 5.17 -4.77 8.70
CA THR A 47 5.77 -3.52 9.16
C THR A 47 4.96 -2.33 8.67
N ASP A 48 5.09 -1.21 9.37
CA ASP A 48 4.55 0.08 8.93
C ASP A 48 3.00 0.09 8.85
N VAL A 49 2.36 -0.71 9.71
CA VAL A 49 0.90 -0.85 9.82
C VAL A 49 0.34 0.39 10.50
N PRO A 50 -0.52 1.19 9.83
CA PRO A 50 -1.14 2.34 10.47
C PRO A 50 -2.22 1.87 11.45
N TYR A 51 -2.29 2.52 12.60
CA TYR A 51 -3.35 2.29 13.57
C TYR A 51 -3.86 3.58 14.19
N THR A 52 -5.09 3.51 14.69
CA THR A 52 -5.66 4.47 15.64
C THR A 52 -6.25 3.69 16.80
N CYS A 53 -5.79 3.97 18.02
CA CYS A 53 -6.29 3.37 19.25
C CYS A 53 -7.01 4.44 20.07
N ILE A 54 -8.22 4.13 20.54
CA ILE A 54 -9.06 5.05 21.31
C ILE A 54 -9.57 4.35 22.55
N GLN A 55 -9.40 4.99 23.70
CA GLN A 55 -10.11 4.63 24.93
C GLN A 55 -11.30 5.57 25.12
N SER A 56 -12.47 5.00 25.41
CA SER A 56 -13.67 5.76 25.74
C SER A 56 -14.14 5.44 27.16
N ASP A 57 -14.83 6.39 27.79
CA ASP A 57 -15.51 6.17 29.07
C ASP A 57 -16.80 5.33 28.90
N ALA A 58 -17.46 5.02 30.02
CA ALA A 58 -18.72 4.27 30.00
C ALA A 58 -19.89 5.00 29.31
N ALA A 59 -19.79 6.32 29.11
CA ALA A 59 -20.76 7.13 28.37
C ALA A 59 -20.40 7.24 26.88
N GLY A 60 -19.28 6.65 26.44
CA GLY A 60 -18.81 6.67 25.07
C GLY A 60 -17.99 7.91 24.69
N ASN A 61 -17.60 8.75 25.65
CA ASN A 61 -16.72 9.88 25.39
C ASN A 61 -15.28 9.41 25.24
N ASN A 62 -14.57 9.88 24.22
CA ASN A 62 -13.15 9.55 24.04
C ASN A 62 -12.32 10.22 25.15
N ILE A 63 -11.57 9.41 25.88
CA ILE A 63 -10.67 9.83 26.96
C ILE A 63 -9.26 10.06 26.39
N ASP A 64 -8.76 9.06 25.66
CA ASP A 64 -7.40 9.04 25.14
C ASP A 64 -7.38 8.51 23.71
N ILE A 65 -6.42 9.00 22.94
CA ILE A 65 -6.23 8.65 21.54
C ILE A 65 -4.76 8.55 21.21
N GLU A 66 -4.42 7.55 20.40
CA GLU A 66 -3.12 7.42 19.76
C GLU A 66 -3.28 7.04 18.30
N ILE A 67 -2.53 7.72 17.44
CA ILE A 67 -2.41 7.44 16.02
C ILE A 67 -0.93 7.20 15.74
N GLY A 68 -0.61 6.08 15.13
CA GLY A 68 0.77 5.69 14.91
C GLY A 68 0.93 4.61 13.86
N ARG A 69 2.17 4.20 13.66
CA ARG A 69 2.52 3.06 12.81
C ARG A 69 3.34 2.06 13.61
N GLY A 70 3.14 0.79 13.30
CA GLY A 70 3.70 -0.30 14.08
C GLY A 70 4.02 -1.53 13.24
N THR A 71 4.59 -2.52 13.91
CA THR A 71 4.86 -3.83 13.36
C THR A 71 3.87 -4.82 13.96
N LEU A 72 2.96 -5.31 13.13
CA LEU A 72 2.02 -6.37 13.48
C LEU A 72 2.72 -7.72 13.36
N THR A 73 2.72 -8.50 14.44
CA THR A 73 3.15 -9.89 14.43
C THR A 73 1.94 -10.77 14.72
N ALA A 74 1.63 -11.67 13.79
CA ALA A 74 0.54 -12.62 13.97
C ALA A 74 0.91 -13.67 15.03
N GLY A 75 -0.03 -13.91 15.95
CA GLY A 75 0.06 -14.97 16.92
C GLY A 75 -0.01 -16.34 16.25
N THR A 76 0.59 -17.34 16.88
CA THR A 76 0.46 -18.74 16.46
C THR A 76 -0.29 -19.55 17.51
N GLY A 77 -1.18 -20.43 17.08
CA GLY A 77 -2.02 -21.22 17.97
C GLY A 77 -2.98 -20.34 18.79
N SER A 78 -2.81 -20.34 20.12
CA SER A 78 -3.63 -19.53 21.04
C SER A 78 -2.99 -18.20 21.43
N ALA A 79 -1.80 -17.87 20.89
CA ALA A 79 -1.18 -16.59 21.14
C ALA A 79 -1.97 -15.48 20.45
N LYS A 80 -2.07 -14.31 21.12
CA LYS A 80 -2.69 -13.12 20.54
C LYS A 80 -1.77 -12.48 19.50
N ASP A 81 -2.37 -11.81 18.53
CA ASP A 81 -1.65 -10.91 17.64
C ASP A 81 -1.10 -9.72 18.44
N THR A 82 0.03 -9.18 18.01
CA THR A 82 0.68 -8.05 18.67
C THR A 82 1.03 -6.95 17.70
N LEU A 83 0.86 -5.70 18.10
CA LEU A 83 1.21 -4.52 17.30
C LEU A 83 2.11 -3.60 18.10
N THR A 84 3.36 -3.43 17.65
CA THR A 84 4.30 -2.50 18.27
C THR A 84 3.92 -1.05 17.98
N ARG A 85 4.57 -0.12 18.70
CA ARG A 85 4.31 1.33 18.61
C ARG A 85 5.58 2.00 18.07
N ASP A 86 5.91 1.72 16.81
CA ASP A 86 7.20 2.08 16.23
C ASP A 86 7.32 3.60 16.00
N SER A 87 6.21 4.25 15.65
CA SER A 87 6.13 5.70 15.53
C SER A 87 4.75 6.20 15.97
N ILE A 88 4.74 7.33 16.68
CA ILE A 88 3.51 8.02 17.07
C ILE A 88 3.40 9.30 16.26
N THR A 89 2.36 9.42 15.45
CA THR A 89 2.10 10.59 14.61
C THR A 89 1.28 11.63 15.38
N PHE A 90 0.36 11.17 16.23
CA PHE A 90 -0.48 12.02 17.06
C PHE A 90 -0.92 11.27 18.32
N SER A 91 -0.96 11.94 19.47
CA SER A 91 -1.55 11.36 20.68
C SER A 91 -2.04 12.40 21.66
N SER A 92 -2.91 11.98 22.59
CA SER A 92 -3.30 12.78 23.77
C SER A 92 -2.15 13.01 24.76
N ASN A 93 -1.02 12.31 24.60
CA ASN A 93 0.18 12.44 25.43
C ASN A 93 1.29 13.23 24.72
N GLY A 94 0.93 14.31 24.02
CA GLY A 94 1.89 15.21 23.36
C GLY A 94 2.74 14.52 22.30
N ASN A 95 2.13 13.66 21.47
CA ASN A 95 2.79 12.83 20.46
C ASN A 95 3.77 11.78 21.01
N SER A 96 3.77 11.53 22.32
CA SER A 96 4.43 10.38 22.92
C SER A 96 3.45 9.21 23.05
N SER A 97 3.95 8.00 23.32
CA SER A 97 3.12 6.85 23.63
C SER A 97 2.17 7.17 24.79
N VAL A 98 0.86 7.02 24.57
CA VAL A 98 -0.15 7.08 25.64
C VAL A 98 0.13 6.00 26.70
N ASP A 99 0.09 6.41 27.98
CA ASP A 99 0.12 5.50 29.12
C ASP A 99 -1.31 4.99 29.39
N TRP A 100 -1.65 3.84 28.83
CA TRP A 100 -3.01 3.34 28.81
C TRP A 100 -3.49 2.89 30.19
N ALA A 101 -4.59 3.49 30.65
CA ALA A 101 -5.34 2.98 31.78
C ALA A 101 -6.00 1.63 31.47
N ALA A 102 -6.38 0.90 32.52
CA ALA A 102 -7.16 -0.33 32.40
C ALA A 102 -8.50 -0.10 31.68
N GLY A 103 -9.00 -1.16 31.05
CA GLY A 103 -10.26 -1.13 30.29
C GLY A 103 -10.04 -1.42 28.81
N THR A 104 -11.16 -1.60 28.09
CA THR A 104 -11.16 -1.90 26.66
C THR A 104 -10.89 -0.64 25.84
N LYS A 105 -9.99 -0.74 24.88
CA LYS A 105 -9.81 0.23 23.80
C LYS A 105 -10.26 -0.37 22.49
N THR A 106 -10.69 0.51 21.59
CA THR A 106 -10.90 0.15 20.19
C THR A 106 -9.66 0.51 19.40
N ILE A 107 -9.14 -0.43 18.62
CA ILE A 107 -8.01 -0.21 17.72
C ILE A 107 -8.43 -0.51 16.29
N VAL A 108 -8.20 0.44 15.40
CA VAL A 108 -8.57 0.34 13.97
C VAL A 108 -7.33 0.46 13.10
N CYS A 109 -7.30 -0.28 11.99
CA CYS A 109 -6.38 0.03 10.90
C CYS A 109 -7.11 0.97 9.95
N ALA A 110 -6.58 2.16 9.77
CA ALA A 110 -7.11 3.16 8.86
C ALA A 110 -5.95 3.98 8.29
N PRO A 111 -6.02 4.39 7.01
CA PRO A 111 -5.09 5.36 6.46
C PRO A 111 -5.09 6.63 7.31
N GLN A 112 -3.90 7.16 7.59
CA GLN A 112 -3.70 8.44 8.23
C GLN A 112 -3.81 9.56 7.18
N ALA A 113 -4.10 10.79 7.61
CA ALA A 113 -4.09 11.94 6.71
C ALA A 113 -2.72 12.11 6.01
N LEU A 114 -1.63 11.71 6.68
CA LEU A 114 -0.27 11.69 6.12
C LEU A 114 -0.15 10.76 4.90
N ASP A 115 -0.92 9.66 4.88
CA ASP A 115 -0.90 8.68 3.80
C ASP A 115 -1.61 9.23 2.54
N VAL A 116 -2.63 10.07 2.72
CA VAL A 116 -3.41 10.64 1.62
C VAL A 116 -2.67 11.78 0.93
N GLY A 117 -1.87 12.56 1.68
CA GLY A 117 -1.01 13.63 1.14
C GLY A 117 0.19 13.11 0.35
N GLN A 118 0.46 11.81 0.44
CA GLN A 118 1.49 11.11 -0.32
C GLN A 118 0.91 10.40 -1.56
N SER A 119 -0.28 10.82 -2.02
CA SER A 119 -0.65 10.66 -3.43
C SER A 119 0.40 11.39 -4.24
N ALA A 120 1.51 10.71 -4.50
CA ALA A 120 2.59 11.21 -5.32
C ALA A 120 1.92 11.66 -6.60
N HIS A 121 1.87 12.98 -6.80
CA HIS A 121 1.78 13.50 -8.12
C HIS A 121 2.98 12.90 -8.85
N PHE A 122 2.73 11.83 -9.60
CA PHE A 122 3.74 11.21 -10.44
C PHE A 122 3.90 12.13 -11.64
N GLU A 123 4.64 13.21 -11.42
CA GLU A 123 5.00 14.14 -12.46
C GLU A 123 6.19 13.54 -13.21
N LEU A 124 5.94 13.04 -14.42
CA LEU A 124 6.99 12.58 -15.31
C LEU A 124 7.86 13.80 -15.69
N THR A 125 8.88 14.08 -14.88
CA THR A 125 9.88 15.10 -15.21
C THR A 125 10.71 14.54 -16.35
N LYS A 126 10.63 15.12 -17.55
CA LYS A 126 11.57 14.81 -18.65
C LYS A 126 12.99 14.99 -18.10
N SER A 127 13.70 13.90 -17.82
CA SER A 127 15.15 13.98 -17.66
C SER A 127 15.68 14.29 -19.05
N SER A 128 16.25 15.48 -19.21
CA SER A 128 16.85 16.01 -20.44
C SER A 128 17.49 14.93 -21.34
N ASP A 129 17.04 14.89 -22.60
CA ASP A 129 17.67 14.28 -23.78
C ASP A 129 18.55 13.05 -23.55
N GLN A 130 17.93 11.87 -23.40
CA GLN A 130 18.60 10.59 -23.64
C GLN A 130 18.53 10.25 -25.14
N THR A 131 19.56 10.66 -25.90
CA THR A 131 19.59 10.59 -27.37
C THR A 131 20.19 9.31 -27.97
N SER A 132 20.28 8.18 -27.25
CA SER A 132 20.58 6.89 -27.91
C SER A 132 20.25 5.66 -27.06
N LEU A 133 19.33 4.83 -27.56
CA LEU A 133 19.11 3.46 -27.07
C LEU A 133 19.92 2.51 -27.95
N GLY A 134 20.99 1.93 -27.38
CA GLY A 134 21.84 0.95 -28.06
C GLY A 134 21.13 -0.40 -28.28
N ALA A 135 21.45 -1.04 -29.40
CA ALA A 135 20.82 -2.28 -29.85
C ALA A 135 20.85 -3.40 -28.79
N SER A 136 19.73 -4.13 -28.72
CA SER A 136 19.57 -5.43 -28.04
C SER A 136 19.68 -5.43 -26.52
N THR A 137 18.86 -4.63 -25.84
CA THR A 137 18.50 -4.93 -24.45
C THR A 137 17.00 -4.84 -24.24
N TRP A 138 16.42 -5.91 -23.70
CA TRP A 138 15.09 -5.87 -23.11
C TRP A 138 15.18 -4.93 -21.91
N TYR A 139 14.60 -3.74 -21.97
CA TYR A 139 14.51 -2.88 -20.80
C TYR A 139 13.47 -3.47 -19.86
N LYS A 140 13.94 -4.12 -18.79
CA LYS A 140 13.07 -4.54 -17.69
C LYS A 140 12.69 -3.28 -16.91
N VAL A 141 11.57 -2.66 -17.27
CA VAL A 141 10.95 -1.65 -16.43
C VAL A 141 10.55 -2.34 -15.13
N THR A 142 11.34 -2.13 -14.08
CA THR A 142 11.04 -2.68 -12.77
C THR A 142 10.14 -1.67 -12.08
N TRP A 143 8.85 -1.95 -12.10
CA TRP A 143 7.87 -1.25 -11.29
C TRP A 143 8.06 -1.72 -9.84
N ASP A 144 8.41 -0.81 -8.93
CA ASP A 144 8.52 -1.08 -7.49
C ASP A 144 7.20 -0.86 -6.74
N GLY A 145 6.10 -0.69 -7.47
CA GLY A 145 4.77 -1.05 -6.97
C GLY A 145 4.10 -0.04 -6.03
N THR A 146 4.42 1.26 -6.12
CA THR A 146 3.79 2.27 -5.24
C THR A 146 2.91 3.31 -5.94
N ALA A 147 2.56 3.14 -7.23
CA ALA A 147 1.62 4.04 -7.92
C ALA A 147 0.73 3.32 -8.95
N SER A 148 -0.52 3.79 -9.07
CA SER A 148 -1.67 3.10 -9.70
C SER A 148 -1.91 3.37 -11.19
N SER A 149 -0.93 3.85 -11.96
CA SER A 149 -1.12 3.99 -13.42
C SER A 149 0.14 3.64 -14.19
N ALA A 150 0.05 2.57 -14.99
CA ALA A 150 1.02 2.25 -16.03
C ALA A 150 0.88 3.23 -17.23
N ARG A 151 1.97 3.55 -17.93
CA ARG A 151 1.94 4.14 -19.28
C ARG A 151 2.97 3.45 -20.19
N CYS A 152 2.57 3.18 -21.44
CA CYS A 152 3.38 2.64 -22.55
C CYS A 152 2.64 3.06 -23.85
N THR A 153 3.24 3.51 -24.97
CA THR A 153 4.21 2.76 -25.81
C THR A 153 5.12 3.66 -26.71
N VAL A 154 5.74 3.10 -27.75
CA VAL A 154 6.98 3.46 -28.48
C VAL A 154 6.83 3.40 -30.03
N ASP A 155 7.17 4.46 -30.82
CA ASP A 155 7.12 4.53 -32.33
C ASP A 155 8.28 3.65 -32.75
N LEU A 156 8.33 3.27 -34.01
CA LEU A 156 9.53 2.64 -34.56
C LEU A 156 9.91 3.22 -35.93
N THR A 157 9.25 4.28 -36.38
CA THR A 157 9.66 5.12 -37.52
C THR A 157 10.48 6.33 -37.04
N ASN A 158 10.10 6.86 -35.86
CA ASN A 158 10.77 7.94 -35.12
C ASN A 158 11.15 7.59 -33.64
N ASN A 159 10.84 6.38 -33.16
CA ASN A 159 10.96 5.91 -31.76
C ASN A 159 9.91 6.30 -30.63
N GLU A 160 8.74 6.92 -30.92
CA GLU A 160 7.51 7.36 -30.14
C GLU A 160 6.01 6.85 -30.46
N VAL A 161 5.23 6.22 -29.56
CA VAL A 161 3.81 5.86 -29.92
C VAL A 161 2.89 7.01 -29.62
N ASP A 162 2.15 7.42 -30.65
CA ASP A 162 1.09 8.42 -30.57
C ASP A 162 -0.31 7.79 -30.48
N ILE A 163 -1.08 8.23 -29.49
CA ILE A 163 -2.50 7.91 -29.31
C ILE A 163 -3.25 9.25 -29.36
N THR A 164 -4.03 9.47 -30.42
CA THR A 164 -4.65 10.77 -30.73
C THR A 164 -6.12 10.87 -30.38
N GLU A 165 -6.70 9.81 -29.82
CA GLU A 165 -8.09 9.77 -29.36
C GLU A 165 -8.20 9.08 -28.00
N SER A 166 -9.25 9.43 -27.25
CA SER A 166 -9.51 8.84 -25.93
C SER A 166 -10.10 7.44 -26.08
N GLY A 167 -9.49 6.44 -25.44
CA GLY A 167 -9.97 5.05 -25.41
C GLY A 167 -9.04 4.14 -24.61
N ASP A 168 -9.47 2.89 -24.41
CA ASP A 168 -8.64 1.83 -23.84
C ASP A 168 -7.91 1.09 -24.96
N TYR A 169 -6.57 1.06 -24.92
CA TYR A 169 -5.74 0.46 -25.97
C TYR A 169 -4.81 -0.61 -25.39
N ILE A 170 -4.75 -1.78 -26.02
CA ILE A 170 -3.74 -2.81 -25.75
C ILE A 170 -2.73 -2.77 -26.90
N ILE A 171 -1.47 -2.48 -26.58
CA ILE A 171 -0.40 -2.36 -27.58
C ILE A 171 0.51 -3.59 -27.48
N SER A 172 0.43 -4.45 -28.49
CA SER A 172 1.27 -5.64 -28.65
C SER A 172 2.34 -5.37 -29.70
N MET A 173 3.61 -5.52 -29.35
CA MET A 173 4.73 -5.38 -30.28
C MET A 173 5.46 -6.72 -30.38
N GLY A 174 5.45 -7.32 -31.56
CA GLY A 174 6.22 -8.53 -31.88
C GLY A 174 7.11 -8.27 -33.09
N ILE A 175 8.40 -8.59 -32.98
CA ILE A 175 9.33 -8.54 -34.11
C ILE A 175 9.47 -9.97 -34.64
N GLY A 176 8.83 -10.27 -35.77
CA GLY A 176 8.98 -11.56 -36.47
C GLY A 176 10.17 -11.52 -37.42
N THR A 177 11.04 -12.53 -37.38
CA THR A 177 12.13 -12.67 -38.36
C THR A 177 11.63 -13.46 -39.57
N ASP A 178 10.90 -12.80 -40.48
CA ASP A 178 10.62 -13.40 -41.78
C ASP A 178 11.78 -13.09 -42.73
N ALA A 179 12.47 -14.16 -43.12
CA ALA A 179 13.61 -14.11 -44.01
C ALA A 179 13.17 -13.64 -45.41
N GLY A 180 13.27 -12.34 -45.70
CA GLY A 180 13.19 -11.86 -47.08
C GLY A 180 12.68 -10.44 -47.33
N SER A 181 12.12 -9.74 -46.34
CA SER A 181 11.64 -8.37 -46.54
C SER A 181 11.86 -7.55 -45.28
N GLY A 182 12.41 -6.35 -45.43
CA GLY A 182 12.75 -5.45 -44.33
C GLY A 182 11.61 -5.27 -43.32
N ASN A 183 11.97 -4.99 -42.06
CA ASN A 183 11.09 -4.84 -40.92
C ASN A 183 9.73 -4.20 -41.29
N LEU A 184 8.68 -5.03 -41.38
CA LEU A 184 7.30 -4.55 -41.45
C LEU A 184 6.73 -4.58 -40.04
N VAL A 185 6.45 -3.41 -39.49
CA VAL A 185 5.62 -3.27 -38.29
C VAL A 185 4.17 -3.47 -38.72
N GLN A 186 3.57 -4.62 -38.39
CA GLN A 186 2.16 -4.86 -38.67
C GLN A 186 1.30 -4.32 -37.52
N LEU A 187 0.62 -3.20 -37.76
CA LEU A 187 -0.34 -2.59 -36.84
C LEU A 187 -1.73 -3.22 -37.08
N ALA A 188 -2.27 -3.95 -36.12
CA ALA A 188 -3.65 -4.42 -36.16
C ALA A 188 -4.51 -3.60 -35.17
N LEU A 189 -5.37 -2.74 -35.70
CA LEU A 189 -6.35 -1.96 -34.94
C LEU A 189 -7.66 -2.74 -34.89
N TRP A 190 -8.11 -3.10 -33.70
CA TRP A 190 -9.46 -3.63 -33.47
C TRP A 190 -10.23 -2.60 -32.65
N THR A 191 -11.38 -2.16 -33.19
CA THR A 191 -12.38 -1.37 -32.47
C THR A 191 -13.29 -2.26 -31.66
#